data_AF-A0A0F9I0W5-F1
#
_entry.id   AF-A0A0F9I0W5-F1
#
_cell.length_a   1.000
_cell.length_b   1.000
_cell.length_c   1.000
_cell.angle_alpha   90.00
_cell.angle_beta   90.00
_cell.angle_gamma   90.00
#
_symmetry.space_group_name_H-M   'P 1'
#
loop_
_entity.id
_entity.type
_entity.pdbx_description
1 polymer ?
#
loop_
_entity_poly.entity_id
_entity_poly.type
_entity_poly.pdbx_seq_one_letter_code
_entity_poly.pdbx_strand_id
1 'polypeptide(L)'
;MSKRTQTIIASVLILGLAALFGCSAFQDALIPCYVPPASMDYADANATSFFPWTTIFDARRIDMKMDFVHRLNQLQDNLKYGFLKGLNAFHIQAAEEMQAAIFSPEGPIGLLLPTIMGTGIGALLIKRPGDKSKKEVELEANNRKETNV
;
A
#
# COMPACT_ATOMS: atom_id res chain seq x y z
N MET A 1 28.21 4.37 -8.48
CA MET A 1 27.64 3.02 -8.23
C MET A 1 28.11 2.05 -9.30
N SER A 2 28.24 0.77 -8.95
CA SER A 2 28.45 -0.32 -9.93
C SER A 2 27.15 -0.61 -10.67
N LYS A 3 27.23 -0.99 -11.95
CA LYS A 3 26.06 -1.42 -12.75
C LYS A 3 25.23 -2.49 -12.02
N ARG A 4 25.89 -3.41 -11.30
CA ARG A 4 25.21 -4.45 -10.49
C ARG A 4 24.34 -3.87 -9.39
N THR A 5 24.80 -2.84 -8.69
CA THR A 5 24.05 -2.20 -7.61
C THR A 5 22.81 -1.48 -8.13
N GLN A 6 22.91 -0.81 -9.29
CA GLN A 6 21.77 -0.17 -9.96
C GLN A 6 20.73 -1.20 -10.40
N THR A 7 21.15 -2.33 -11.00
CA THR A 7 20.23 -3.39 -11.41
C THR A 7 19.50 -3.98 -10.21
N ILE A 8 20.20 -4.28 -9.10
CA ILE A 8 19.57 -4.82 -7.88
C ILE A 8 18.51 -3.85 -7.33
N ILE A 9 18.84 -2.57 -7.24
CA ILE A 9 17.90 -1.55 -6.72
C ILE A 9 16.67 -1.44 -7.63
N ALA A 10 16.85 -1.38 -8.95
CA ALA A 10 15.74 -1.32 -9.89
C ALA A 10 14.84 -2.57 -9.80
N SER A 11 15.43 -3.77 -9.70
CA SER A 11 14.68 -5.01 -9.55
C SER A 11 13.87 -5.07 -8.26
N VAL A 12 14.46 -4.66 -7.13
CA VAL A 12 13.79 -4.62 -5.82
C VAL A 12 12.62 -3.63 -5.84
N LEU A 13 12.80 -2.47 -6.48
CA LEU A 13 11.74 -1.47 -6.62
C LEU A 13 10.57 -2.00 -7.46
N ILE A 14 10.84 -2.68 -8.57
CA ILE A 14 9.80 -3.27 -9.43
C ILE A 14 9.06 -4.42 -8.71
N LEU A 15 9.78 -5.28 -7.99
CA LEU A 15 9.18 -6.33 -7.17
C LEU A 15 8.34 -5.77 -6.03
N GLY A 16 8.81 -4.71 -5.37
CA GLY A 16 8.05 -3.99 -4.34
C GLY A 16 6.75 -3.42 -4.90
N LEU A 17 6.78 -2.83 -6.11
CA LEU A 17 5.57 -2.35 -6.81
C LEU A 17 4.59 -3.48 -7.10
N ALA A 18 5.08 -4.59 -7.66
CA ALA A 18 4.23 -5.74 -7.96
C ALA A 18 3.57 -6.30 -6.68
N ALA A 19 4.27 -6.28 -5.55
CA ALA A 19 3.70 -6.67 -4.26
C ALA A 19 2.66 -5.68 -3.74
N LEU A 20 2.88 -4.37 -3.87
CA LEU A 20 1.94 -3.34 -3.41
C LEU A 20 0.62 -3.32 -4.20
N PHE A 21 0.69 -3.46 -5.52
CA PHE A 21 -0.51 -3.47 -6.38
C PHE A 21 -1.13 -4.87 -6.50
N GLY A 22 -0.33 -5.93 -6.37
CA GLY A 22 -0.79 -7.31 -6.51
C GLY A 22 -1.30 -7.96 -5.22
N CYS A 23 -0.98 -7.41 -4.04
CA CYS A 23 -1.43 -7.96 -2.77
C CYS A 23 -2.62 -7.17 -2.22
N SER A 24 -3.84 -7.61 -2.55
CA SER A 24 -5.09 -7.05 -2.00
C SER A 24 -5.09 -7.06 -0.47
N ALA A 25 -4.56 -8.12 0.15
CA ALA A 25 -4.47 -8.21 1.61
C ALA A 25 -3.62 -7.10 2.25
N PHE A 26 -2.57 -6.62 1.57
CA PHE A 26 -1.78 -5.49 2.05
C PHE A 26 -2.58 -4.18 1.94
N GLN A 27 -3.28 -3.99 0.83
CA GLN A 27 -4.14 -2.82 0.63
C GLN A 27 -5.29 -2.83 1.66
N ASP A 28 -5.88 -3.98 1.95
CA ASP A 28 -6.98 -4.15 2.92
C ASP A 28 -6.57 -3.77 4.35
N ALA A 29 -5.29 -3.96 4.70
CA ALA A 29 -4.74 -3.61 6.01
C ALA A 29 -4.47 -2.10 6.17
N LEU A 30 -4.41 -1.35 5.06
CA LEU A 30 -4.13 0.09 5.08
C LEU A 30 -5.38 0.95 4.94
N ILE A 31 -6.44 0.41 4.33
CA ILE A 31 -7.63 1.20 4.07
C ILE A 31 -8.53 1.21 5.30
N PRO A 32 -8.88 2.42 5.81
CA PRO A 32 -9.77 2.53 6.94
C PRO A 32 -11.19 2.11 6.54
N CYS A 33 -11.83 1.32 7.40
CA CYS A 33 -13.22 0.93 7.28
C CYS A 33 -13.93 1.24 8.60
N TYR A 34 -15.07 1.92 8.51
CA TYR A 34 -15.94 2.10 9.66
C TYR A 34 -16.67 0.79 9.94
N VAL A 35 -16.67 0.35 11.21
CA VAL A 35 -17.49 -0.78 11.64
C VAL A 35 -18.47 -0.30 12.70
N PRO A 36 -19.78 -0.46 12.48
CA PRO A 36 -20.78 -0.08 13.48
C PRO A 36 -20.53 -0.81 14.81
N PRO A 37 -20.57 -0.11 15.97
CA PRO A 37 -20.40 -0.74 17.28
C PRO A 37 -21.35 -1.92 17.52
N ALA A 38 -22.60 -1.79 17.09
CA ALA A 38 -23.60 -2.85 17.22
C ALA A 38 -23.24 -4.13 16.43
N SER A 39 -22.49 -4.02 15.32
CA SER A 39 -22.01 -5.18 14.57
C SER A 39 -20.86 -5.88 15.28
N MET A 40 -20.00 -5.13 15.98
CA MET A 40 -18.93 -5.70 16.83
C MET A 40 -19.49 -6.37 18.07
N ASP A 41 -20.46 -5.74 18.73
CA ASP A 41 -21.16 -6.31 19.88
C ASP A 41 -21.88 -7.61 19.50
N TYR A 42 -22.51 -7.64 18.32
CA TYR A 42 -23.14 -8.86 17.80
C TYR A 42 -22.13 -9.97 17.50
N ALA A 43 -20.94 -9.61 17.00
CA ALA A 43 -19.89 -10.56 16.63
C ALA A 43 -19.05 -11.06 17.82
N ASP A 44 -19.25 -10.50 19.02
CA ASP A 44 -18.38 -10.68 20.20
C ASP A 44 -16.90 -10.54 19.81
N ALA A 45 -16.59 -9.47 19.07
CA ALA A 45 -15.29 -9.25 18.46
C ALA A 45 -14.66 -7.95 18.95
N ASN A 46 -13.46 -8.06 19.51
CA ASN A 46 -12.60 -6.90 19.72
C ASN A 46 -11.93 -6.52 18.39
N ALA A 47 -12.22 -5.32 17.89
CA ALA A 47 -11.44 -4.75 16.78
C ALA A 47 -10.01 -4.45 17.25
N THR A 48 -9.04 -4.70 16.38
CA THR A 48 -7.62 -4.53 16.68
C THR A 48 -7.17 -3.06 16.69
N SER A 49 -8.00 -2.14 16.17
CA SER A 49 -7.60 -0.76 15.87
C SER A 49 -8.69 0.27 16.20
N PHE A 50 -8.25 1.49 16.54
CA PHE A 50 -8.97 2.73 16.90
C PHE A 50 -10.50 2.75 16.69
N PHE A 51 -11.27 2.41 17.72
CA PHE A 51 -12.74 2.56 17.67
C PHE A 51 -13.15 4.00 17.26
N PRO A 52 -14.08 4.19 16.29
CA PRO A 52 -14.87 3.18 15.54
C PRO A 52 -14.32 2.83 14.13
N TRP A 53 -13.08 3.21 13.82
CA TRP A 53 -12.44 3.01 12.52
C TRP A 53 -11.37 1.93 12.59
N THR A 54 -11.56 0.86 11.84
CA THR A 54 -10.56 -0.20 11.71
C THR A 54 -10.10 -0.31 10.26
N THR A 55 -9.62 -1.47 9.84
CA THR A 55 -9.19 -1.78 8.48
C THR A 55 -10.25 -2.59 7.74
N ILE A 56 -10.24 -2.60 6.40
CA ILE A 56 -11.07 -3.53 5.60
C ILE A 56 -10.81 -4.97 6.03
N PHE A 57 -9.54 -5.29 6.30
CA PHE A 57 -9.14 -6.61 6.77
C PHE A 57 -9.90 -7.04 8.04
N ASP A 58 -9.92 -6.17 9.05
CA ASP A 58 -10.63 -6.43 10.30
C ASP A 58 -12.16 -6.40 10.11
N ALA A 59 -12.68 -5.52 9.27
CA ALA A 59 -14.11 -5.44 8.98
C ALA A 59 -14.63 -6.74 8.35
N ARG A 60 -13.90 -7.34 7.40
CA ARG A 60 -14.23 -8.66 6.83
C ARG A 60 -14.12 -9.78 7.86
N ARG A 61 -13.16 -9.71 8.78
CA ARG A 61 -13.04 -10.69 9.86
C ARG A 61 -14.23 -10.62 10.83
N ILE A 62 -14.68 -9.42 11.16
CA ILE A 62 -15.89 -9.20 11.98
C ILE A 62 -17.11 -9.71 11.22
N ASP A 63 -17.19 -9.44 9.91
CA ASP A 63 -18.27 -9.91 9.04
C ASP A 63 -18.41 -11.44 9.05
N MET A 64 -17.29 -12.17 8.96
CA MET A 64 -17.25 -13.63 9.08
C MET A 64 -17.63 -14.12 10.49
N LYS A 65 -17.24 -13.40 11.53
CA LYS A 65 -17.63 -13.73 12.91
C LYS A 65 -19.13 -13.56 13.14
N MET A 66 -19.74 -12.53 12.57
CA MET A 66 -21.20 -12.35 12.62
C MET A 66 -21.92 -13.55 12.01
N ASP A 67 -21.44 -14.08 10.87
CA ASP A 67 -22.01 -15.27 10.24
C ASP A 67 -21.85 -16.51 11.12
N PHE A 68 -20.69 -16.65 11.76
CA PHE A 68 -20.40 -17.76 12.66
C PHE A 68 -21.33 -17.73 13.88
N VAL A 69 -21.43 -16.59 14.56
CA VAL A 69 -22.32 -16.40 15.72
C VAL A 69 -23.78 -16.62 15.34
N HIS A 70 -24.21 -16.08 14.19
CA HIS A 70 -25.58 -16.26 13.70
C HIS A 70 -25.92 -17.73 13.42
N ARG A 71 -25.01 -18.48 12.79
CA ARG A 71 -25.18 -19.92 12.54
C ARG A 71 -25.19 -20.73 13.83
N LEU A 72 -24.38 -20.35 14.82
CA LEU A 72 -24.25 -21.06 16.08
C LEU A 72 -25.50 -20.87 16.98
N ASN A 73 -26.10 -19.67 16.94
CA ASN A 73 -27.27 -19.32 17.76
C ASN A 73 -28.63 -19.63 17.11
N GLN A 74 -28.66 -20.27 15.93
CA GLN A 74 -29.87 -20.72 15.21
C GLN A 74 -31.07 -19.73 15.24
N LEU A 75 -30.99 -18.66 14.43
CA LEU A 75 -32.12 -17.98 13.78
C LEU A 75 -33.13 -17.16 14.62
N GLN A 76 -32.93 -16.92 15.92
CA GLN A 76 -33.90 -16.07 16.66
C GLN A 76 -33.90 -14.59 16.25
N ASP A 77 -32.84 -14.09 15.62
CA ASP A 77 -32.62 -12.65 15.41
C ASP A 77 -32.32 -12.27 13.95
N ASN A 78 -33.01 -12.91 12.98
CA ASN A 78 -32.79 -12.73 11.55
C ASN A 78 -32.89 -11.28 11.06
N LEU A 79 -33.80 -10.49 11.64
CA LEU A 79 -34.00 -9.10 11.25
C LEU A 79 -32.83 -8.23 11.70
N LYS A 80 -32.40 -8.40 12.96
CA LYS A 80 -31.26 -7.67 13.54
C LYS A 80 -29.97 -8.07 12.84
N TYR A 81 -29.75 -9.36 12.64
CA TYR A 81 -28.62 -9.88 11.89
C TYR A 81 -28.59 -9.33 10.45
N GLY A 82 -29.69 -9.43 9.70
CA GLY A 82 -29.76 -8.95 8.32
C GLY A 82 -29.47 -7.46 8.20
N PHE A 83 -30.00 -6.66 9.12
CA PHE A 83 -29.72 -5.22 9.17
C PHE A 83 -28.25 -4.92 9.48
N LEU A 84 -27.69 -5.50 10.55
CA LEU A 84 -26.30 -5.27 10.95
C LEU A 84 -25.30 -5.78 9.90
N LYS A 85 -25.61 -6.92 9.27
CA LYS A 85 -24.84 -7.50 8.17
C LYS A 85 -24.87 -6.59 6.95
N GLY A 86 -26.05 -6.12 6.56
CA GLY A 86 -26.20 -5.18 5.43
C GLY A 86 -25.47 -3.86 5.67
N LEU A 87 -25.54 -3.33 6.90
CA LEU A 87 -24.83 -2.11 7.29
C LEU A 87 -23.31 -2.30 7.25
N ASN A 88 -22.80 -3.42 7.78
CA ASN A 88 -21.38 -3.73 7.75
C ASN A 88 -20.88 -3.93 6.30
N ALA A 89 -21.64 -4.65 5.48
CA ALA A 89 -21.34 -4.86 4.06
C ALA A 89 -21.31 -3.54 3.28
N PHE A 90 -22.23 -2.60 3.57
CA PHE A 90 -22.22 -1.27 2.98
C PHE A 90 -20.92 -0.50 3.28
N HIS A 91 -20.45 -0.55 4.54
CA HIS A 91 -19.20 0.11 4.90
C HIS A 91 -17.96 -0.56 4.30
N ILE A 92 -17.95 -1.90 4.20
CA ILE A 92 -16.89 -2.64 3.51
C ILE A 92 -16.86 -2.24 2.03
N GLN A 93 -18.01 -2.19 1.35
CA GLN A 93 -18.08 -1.78 -0.05
C GLN A 93 -17.60 -0.34 -0.25
N ALA A 94 -18.02 0.60 0.60
CA ALA A 94 -17.55 1.97 0.53
C ALA A 94 -16.02 2.08 0.74
N ALA A 95 -15.46 1.24 1.63
CA ALA A 95 -14.02 1.17 1.84
C ALA A 95 -13.30 0.51 0.65
N GLU A 96 -13.89 -0.50 -0.01
CA GLU A 96 -13.36 -1.10 -1.25
C GLU A 96 -13.34 -0.09 -2.41
N GLU A 97 -14.37 0.74 -2.53
CA GLU A 97 -14.38 1.85 -3.50
C GLU A 97 -13.28 2.87 -3.19
N MET A 98 -13.06 3.17 -1.90
CA MET A 98 -11.94 4.02 -1.47
C MET A 98 -10.58 3.37 -1.76
N GLN A 99 -10.44 2.06 -1.53
CA GLN A 99 -9.24 1.29 -1.87
C GLN A 99 -8.96 1.38 -3.37
N ALA A 100 -9.97 1.13 -4.19
CA ALA A 100 -9.86 1.23 -5.64
C ALA A 100 -9.47 2.65 -6.07
N ALA A 101 -10.04 3.69 -5.46
CA ALA A 101 -9.66 5.07 -5.75
C ALA A 101 -8.20 5.39 -5.35
N ILE A 102 -7.78 4.99 -4.15
CA ILE A 102 -6.45 5.30 -3.60
C ILE A 102 -5.34 4.57 -4.37
N PHE A 103 -5.55 3.28 -4.63
CA PHE A 103 -4.58 2.40 -5.31
C PHE A 103 -4.81 2.29 -6.82
N SER A 104 -5.74 3.05 -7.40
CA SER A 104 -5.86 3.16 -8.86
C SER A 104 -4.58 3.77 -9.47
N PRO A 105 -4.30 3.49 -10.76
CA PRO A 105 -3.19 4.13 -11.47
C PRO A 105 -3.25 5.67 -11.47
N GLU A 106 -4.46 6.23 -11.44
CA GLU A 106 -4.72 7.67 -11.39
C GLU A 106 -4.87 8.20 -9.94
N GLY A 107 -4.87 7.29 -8.97
CA GLY A 107 -5.02 7.58 -7.55
C GLY A 107 -3.76 8.19 -6.94
N PRO A 108 -3.85 8.75 -5.73
CA PRO A 108 -2.73 9.39 -5.05
C PRO A 108 -1.52 8.46 -4.92
N ILE A 109 -1.71 7.17 -4.60
CA ILE A 109 -0.60 6.19 -4.53
C ILE A 109 -0.11 5.82 -5.93
N GLY A 110 -1.03 5.65 -6.89
CA GLY A 110 -0.71 5.39 -8.30
C GLY A 110 0.12 6.49 -8.97
N LEU A 111 -0.08 7.75 -8.60
CA LEU A 111 0.65 8.92 -9.13
C LEU A 111 1.94 9.23 -8.37
N LEU A 112 1.96 9.03 -7.04
CA LEU A 112 3.17 9.26 -6.23
C LEU A 112 4.31 8.31 -6.62
N LEU A 113 3.98 7.05 -6.90
CA LEU A 113 4.99 6.02 -7.14
C LEU A 113 5.81 6.26 -8.42
N PRO A 114 5.23 6.53 -9.60
CA PRO A 114 5.97 6.91 -10.80
C PRO A 114 6.80 8.18 -10.61
N THR A 115 6.30 9.11 -9.80
CA THR A 115 7.00 10.37 -9.53
C THR A 115 8.23 10.15 -8.66
N ILE A 116 8.11 9.38 -7.56
CA ILE A 116 9.23 9.04 -6.67
C ILE A 116 10.23 8.12 -7.38
N MET A 117 9.74 7.14 -8.13
CA MET A 117 10.58 6.24 -8.92
C MET A 117 11.30 6.98 -10.04
N GLY A 118 10.59 7.82 -10.80
CA GLY A 118 11.14 8.61 -11.89
C GLY A 118 12.17 9.64 -11.40
N THR A 119 11.93 10.27 -10.25
CA THR A 119 12.92 11.17 -9.63
C THR A 119 14.10 10.42 -9.02
N GLY A 120 13.89 9.29 -8.35
CA GLY A 120 14.95 8.47 -7.78
C GLY A 120 15.84 7.82 -8.85
N ILE A 121 15.22 7.23 -9.87
CA ILE A 121 15.90 6.64 -11.03
C ILE A 121 16.53 7.76 -11.88
N GLY A 122 15.84 8.87 -12.10
CA GLY A 122 16.37 10.04 -12.80
C GLY A 122 17.60 10.61 -12.11
N ALA A 123 17.58 10.79 -10.79
CA ALA A 123 18.72 11.26 -10.03
C ALA A 123 19.90 10.26 -10.00
N LEU A 124 19.64 8.96 -10.11
CA LEU A 124 20.67 7.91 -10.08
C LEU A 124 21.20 7.50 -11.46
N LEU A 125 20.43 7.68 -12.53
CA LEU A 125 20.79 7.28 -13.91
C LEU A 125 21.06 8.46 -14.84
N ILE A 126 20.39 9.59 -14.65
CA ILE A 126 20.54 10.78 -15.50
C ILE A 126 21.57 11.69 -14.82
N LYS A 127 22.74 11.84 -15.45
CA LYS A 127 23.72 12.84 -15.01
C LYS A 127 23.08 14.21 -15.00
N ARG A 128 23.23 14.96 -13.90
CA ARG A 128 22.87 16.37 -13.88
C ARG A 128 23.74 17.10 -14.92
N PRO A 129 23.17 18.03 -15.70
CA PRO A 129 23.98 18.86 -16.60
C PRO A 129 25.04 19.60 -15.76
N GLY A 130 26.31 19.29 -16.00
CA GLY A 130 27.46 19.81 -15.23
C GLY A 130 28.24 18.76 -14.42
N ASP A 131 27.70 17.55 -14.20
CA ASP A 131 28.42 16.48 -13.51
C ASP A 131 29.45 15.81 -14.45
N LYS A 132 30.73 16.02 -14.15
CA LYS A 132 31.85 15.43 -14.90
C LYS A 132 31.79 13.90 -14.83
N SER A 133 31.95 13.29 -16.00
CA SER A 133 32.15 11.85 -16.15
C SER A 133 33.31 11.36 -15.29
N LYS A 134 33.24 10.13 -14.75
CA LYS A 134 34.42 9.50 -14.13
C LYS A 134 35.65 9.53 -15.04
N LYS A 135 35.43 9.35 -16.35
CA LYS A 135 36.48 9.48 -17.37
C LYS A 135 37.03 10.91 -17.48
N GLU A 136 36.19 11.93 -17.33
CA GLU A 136 36.62 13.34 -17.38
C GLU A 136 37.36 13.74 -16.10
N VAL A 137 36.93 13.23 -14.94
CA VAL A 137 37.62 13.43 -13.66
C VAL A 137 39.00 12.75 -13.66
N GLU A 138 39.09 11.53 -14.21
CA GLU A 138 40.36 10.81 -14.38
C GLU A 138 41.28 11.51 -15.41
N LEU A 139 40.72 12.03 -16.50
CA LEU A 139 41.48 12.81 -17.50
C LEU A 139 42.07 14.09 -16.88
N GLU A 140 41.27 14.83 -16.10
CA GLU A 140 41.73 16.04 -15.44
C GLU A 140 42.78 15.76 -14.35
N ALA A 141 42.63 14.64 -13.62
CA ALA A 141 43.60 14.23 -12.63
C ALA A 141 44.94 13.84 -13.26
N ASN A 142 44.93 13.19 -14.44
CA ASN A 142 46.16 12.86 -15.18
C ASN A 142 46.80 14.11 -15.80
N ASN A 143 46.01 14.98 -16.44
CA ASN A 143 46.52 16.24 -17.02
C ASN A 143 47.14 17.17 -15.95
N ARG A 144 46.60 17.19 -14.72
CA ARG A 144 47.19 17.93 -13.59
C ARG A 144 48.49 17.31 -13.06
N LYS A 145 48.70 16.00 -13.23
CA LYS A 145 49.95 15.35 -12.86
C LYS A 145 51.05 15.63 -13.89
N GLU A 146 50.71 15.69 -15.17
CA GLU A 146 51.67 15.98 -16.24
C GLU A 146 52.12 17.44 -16.30
N THR A 147 51.33 18.39 -15.76
CA THR A 147 51.69 19.82 -15.72
C THR A 147 52.52 20.23 -14.50
N ASN A 148 52.70 19.34 -13.51
CA ASN A 148 53.51 19.57 -12.31
C ASN A 148 54.85 18.81 -12.32
N VAL A 149 55.29 18.35 -13.49
CA VAL A 149 56.62 17.77 -13.76
C VAL A 149 57.34 18.69 -14.74
#